data_AF-A0A934XTD0-F1
#
_entry.id   AF-A0A934XTD0-F1
#
_cell.length_a   1.000
_cell.length_b   1.000
_cell.length_c   1.000
_cell.angle_alpha   90.00
_cell.angle_beta   90.00
_cell.angle_gamma   90.00
#
_symmetry.space_group_name_H-M   'P 1'
#
loop_
_entity.id
_entity.type
_entity.pdbx_description
1 polymer ?
#
loop_
_entity_poly.entity_id
_entity_poly.type
_entity_poly.pdbx_seq_one_letter_code
_entity_poly.pdbx_strand_id
1 'polypeptide(L)'
;MQKGGMTSLDAMIDLWGFAGLYGKDAVTTSEDVSYTLVGSGGTFTLLGGFILKGKEFLGGAPLNLPSFGDTGFNRNYQDFHNQPYHFWANVNTTAQGGVLGEAIGRFANDLHEGWDPSEALKTLQERGTSWEDYFLSLKGLEMGQMLRSGALTVDQAGSWMQTNLNAPAGPAYDFWKSTGTGWWPSVWMQHAVDLFR
;
A
#
# COMPACT_ATOMS: atom_id res chain seq x y z
N MET A 1 -1.96 -30.91 -0.24
CA MET A 1 -0.71 -30.18 0.05
C MET A 1 -0.28 -29.46 -1.20
N GLN A 2 -0.50 -28.15 -1.31
CA GLN A 2 0.15 -27.38 -2.37
C GLN A 2 1.66 -27.43 -2.10
N LYS A 3 2.47 -27.79 -3.11
CA LYS A 3 3.90 -27.46 -3.10
C LYS A 3 3.96 -25.94 -2.93
N GLY A 4 4.47 -25.47 -1.79
CA GLY A 4 4.45 -24.05 -1.42
C GLY A 4 5.13 -23.22 -2.50
N GLY A 5 4.33 -22.54 -3.31
CA GLY A 5 4.81 -21.53 -4.23
C GLY A 5 5.26 -20.30 -3.45
N MET A 6 6.18 -19.53 -4.03
CA MET A 6 6.56 -18.21 -3.52
C MET A 6 5.32 -17.34 -3.41
N THR A 7 5.10 -16.75 -2.24
CA THR A 7 3.99 -15.79 -2.02
C THR A 7 4.36 -14.41 -2.54
N SER A 8 3.38 -13.52 -2.67
CA SER A 8 3.63 -12.11 -3.04
C SER A 8 4.51 -11.41 -2.02
N LEU A 9 4.33 -11.71 -0.73
CA LEU A 9 5.19 -11.18 0.33
C LEU A 9 6.63 -11.70 0.20
N ASP A 10 6.82 -13.00 -0.06
CA ASP A 10 8.15 -13.58 -0.25
C ASP A 10 8.86 -12.91 -1.45
N ALA A 11 8.15 -12.73 -2.56
CA ALA A 11 8.70 -12.07 -3.75
C ALA A 11 9.12 -10.62 -3.46
N MET A 12 8.35 -9.88 -2.67
CA MET A 12 8.70 -8.52 -2.24
C MET A 12 9.93 -8.49 -1.34
N ILE A 13 10.05 -9.45 -0.40
CA ILE A 13 11.21 -9.59 0.48
C ILE A 13 12.47 -9.94 -0.33
N ASP A 14 12.37 -10.89 -1.26
CA ASP A 14 13.47 -11.29 -2.14
C ASP A 14 13.94 -10.13 -3.02
N LEU A 15 13.01 -9.34 -3.57
CA LEU A 15 13.33 -8.15 -4.36
C LEU A 15 14.09 -7.11 -3.54
N TRP A 16 13.67 -6.87 -2.29
CA TRP A 16 14.41 -5.99 -1.37
C TRP A 16 15.81 -6.52 -1.07
N GLY A 17 15.93 -7.81 -0.73
CA GLY A 17 17.22 -8.44 -0.45
C GLY A 17 18.17 -8.33 -1.64
N PHE A 18 17.67 -8.58 -2.85
CA PHE A 18 18.43 -8.43 -4.09
C PHE A 18 18.90 -6.98 -4.31
N ALA A 19 18.02 -5.99 -4.15
CA ALA A 19 18.40 -4.58 -4.27
C ALA A 19 19.47 -4.19 -3.24
N GLY A 20 19.38 -4.73 -2.02
CA GLY A 20 20.35 -4.52 -0.94
C GLY A 20 21.77 -5.01 -1.25
N LEU A 21 21.93 -6.03 -2.10
CA LEU A 21 23.26 -6.57 -2.47
C LEU A 21 24.15 -5.55 -3.19
N TYR A 22 23.57 -4.50 -3.77
CA TYR A 22 24.30 -3.45 -4.47
C TYR A 22 24.88 -2.39 -3.52
N GLY A 23 24.84 -2.63 -2.20
CA GLY A 23 25.63 -1.90 -1.20
C GLY A 23 25.17 -0.46 -0.98
N LYS A 24 23.89 -0.17 -1.23
CA LYS A 24 23.29 1.14 -1.03
C LYS A 24 22.68 1.25 0.37
N ASP A 25 22.48 2.48 0.86
CA ASP A 25 21.72 2.70 2.08
C ASP A 25 20.24 2.30 1.91
N ALA A 26 19.52 2.20 3.02
CA ALA A 26 18.12 1.78 3.06
C ALA A 26 17.17 2.69 2.25
N VAL A 27 17.45 3.98 2.19
CA VAL A 27 16.63 4.96 1.44
C VAL A 27 16.85 4.79 -0.05
N THR A 28 18.10 4.66 -0.50
CA THR A 28 18.37 4.45 -1.92
C THR A 28 17.88 3.06 -2.38
N THR A 29 17.97 2.04 -1.52
CA THR A 29 17.42 0.70 -1.79
C THR A 29 15.90 0.74 -1.95
N SER A 30 15.17 1.54 -1.15
CA SER A 30 13.71 1.65 -1.28
C SER A 30 13.29 2.30 -2.59
N GLU A 31 14.09 3.23 -3.11
CA GLU A 31 13.86 3.84 -4.42
C GLU A 31 14.01 2.82 -5.56
N ASP A 32 15.07 2.01 -5.55
CA ASP A 32 15.30 0.96 -6.56
C ASP A 32 14.13 -0.03 -6.62
N VAL A 33 13.66 -0.49 -5.46
CA VAL A 33 12.51 -1.40 -5.36
C VAL A 33 11.22 -0.69 -5.84
N SER A 34 11.08 0.61 -5.56
CA SER A 34 9.91 1.39 -5.99
C SER A 34 9.79 1.51 -7.51
N TYR A 35 10.91 1.67 -8.23
CA TYR A 35 10.88 1.63 -9.69
C TYR A 35 10.39 0.28 -10.24
N THR A 36 10.63 -0.81 -9.52
CA THR A 36 10.20 -2.15 -9.94
C THR A 36 8.72 -2.40 -9.63
N LEU A 37 8.28 -2.07 -8.41
CA LEU A 37 6.93 -2.38 -7.93
C LEU A 37 5.88 -1.33 -8.36
N VAL A 38 6.29 -0.06 -8.45
CA VAL A 38 5.39 1.09 -8.63
C VAL A 38 5.66 1.83 -9.95
N GLY A 39 6.81 1.61 -10.58
CA GLY A 39 7.22 2.30 -11.82
C GLY A 39 7.68 3.74 -11.61
N SER A 40 7.86 4.17 -10.36
CA SER A 40 8.36 5.51 -10.02
C SER A 40 9.09 5.52 -8.66
N GLY A 41 9.88 6.58 -8.42
CA GLY A 41 10.66 6.80 -7.20
C GLY A 41 10.42 8.18 -6.55
N GLY A 42 11.23 8.54 -5.57
CA GLY A 42 11.17 9.85 -4.88
C GLY A 42 10.02 10.07 -3.87
N THR A 43 10.01 11.25 -3.25
CA THR A 43 9.02 11.65 -2.22
C THR A 43 7.57 11.61 -2.70
N PHE A 44 7.34 11.76 -4.01
CA PHE A 44 6.01 11.83 -4.60
C PHE A 44 5.60 10.54 -5.33
N THR A 45 6.21 9.39 -5.01
CA THR A 45 5.85 8.10 -5.64
C THR A 45 4.35 7.83 -5.66
N LEU A 46 3.64 8.04 -4.54
CA LEU A 46 2.18 7.89 -4.47
C LEU A 46 1.43 8.79 -5.48
N LEU A 47 1.83 10.06 -5.60
CA LEU A 47 1.24 10.97 -6.59
C LEU A 47 1.64 10.59 -8.02
N GLY A 48 2.86 10.10 -8.22
CA GLY A 48 3.33 9.58 -9.50
C GLY A 48 2.47 8.41 -9.97
N GLY A 49 2.19 7.44 -9.09
CA GLY A 49 1.28 6.33 -9.34
C GLY A 49 -0.12 6.81 -9.75
N PHE A 50 -0.68 7.79 -9.04
CA PHE A 50 -1.98 8.38 -9.38
C PHE A 50 -1.99 9.06 -10.75
N ILE A 51 -0.95 9.85 -11.08
CA ILE A 51 -0.82 10.50 -12.39
C ILE A 51 -0.71 9.46 -13.51
N LEU A 52 0.06 8.40 -13.29
CA LEU A 52 0.23 7.34 -14.27
C LEU A 52 -1.08 6.57 -14.50
N LYS A 53 -1.79 6.22 -13.42
CA LYS A 53 -3.14 5.63 -13.48
C LYS A 53 -4.14 6.54 -14.18
N GLY A 54 -4.09 7.85 -13.90
CA GLY A 54 -4.91 8.84 -14.59
C GLY A 54 -4.65 8.89 -16.10
N LYS A 55 -3.38 8.73 -16.53
CA LYS A 55 -3.05 8.62 -17.96
C LYS A 55 -3.63 7.35 -18.59
N GLU A 56 -3.55 6.21 -17.91
CA GLU A 56 -4.19 4.97 -18.37
C GLU A 56 -5.71 5.15 -18.54
N PHE A 57 -6.37 5.74 -17.54
CA PHE A 57 -7.81 6.02 -17.57
C PHE A 57 -8.21 6.93 -18.74
N LEU A 58 -7.36 7.89 -19.10
CA LEU A 58 -7.58 8.79 -20.24
C LEU A 58 -7.16 8.19 -21.59
N GLY A 59 -6.94 6.87 -21.67
CA GLY A 59 -6.61 6.16 -22.91
C GLY A 59 -5.12 6.08 -23.23
N GLY A 60 -4.25 6.40 -22.28
CA GLY A 60 -2.82 6.16 -22.37
C GLY A 60 -2.49 4.66 -22.36
N ALA A 61 -1.28 4.32 -22.83
CA ALA A 61 -0.82 2.94 -22.77
C ALA A 61 -0.74 2.46 -21.30
N PRO A 62 -1.19 1.23 -21.00
CA PRO A 62 -1.07 0.67 -19.65
C PRO A 62 0.40 0.59 -19.26
N LEU A 63 0.69 0.91 -18.01
CA LEU A 63 1.94 0.53 -17.38
C LEU A 63 1.97 -0.98 -17.25
N ASN A 64 2.96 -1.61 -17.87
CA ASN A 64 3.27 -3.01 -17.65
C ASN A 64 4.03 -3.18 -16.33
N LEU A 65 3.37 -2.83 -15.21
CA LEU A 65 3.89 -3.15 -13.88
C LEU A 65 3.70 -4.64 -13.59
N PRO A 66 4.60 -5.25 -12.80
CA PRO A 66 4.37 -6.61 -12.33
C PRO A 66 3.05 -6.68 -11.55
N SER A 67 2.24 -7.70 -11.87
CA SER A 67 1.03 -7.99 -11.11
C SER A 67 1.38 -8.96 -9.98
N PHE A 68 1.24 -8.49 -8.75
CA PHE A 68 1.28 -9.34 -7.56
C PHE A 68 -0.14 -9.53 -7.04
N GLY A 69 -0.39 -10.65 -6.37
CA GLY A 69 -1.58 -10.81 -5.52
C GLY A 69 -1.31 -10.40 -4.07
N ASP A 70 -2.07 -10.96 -3.15
CA ASP A 70 -2.05 -10.64 -1.72
C ASP A 70 -1.55 -11.81 -0.83
N THR A 71 -1.06 -12.88 -1.45
CA THR A 71 -0.59 -14.08 -0.73
C THR A 71 0.61 -13.78 0.17
N GLY A 72 0.66 -14.45 1.33
CA GLY A 72 1.74 -14.30 2.31
C GLY A 72 1.55 -13.15 3.29
N PHE A 73 0.63 -12.21 3.02
CA PHE A 73 0.22 -11.19 3.99
C PHE A 73 -0.76 -11.78 5.01
N ASN A 74 -0.89 -11.13 6.17
CA ASN A 74 -1.99 -11.42 7.09
C ASN A 74 -3.32 -11.15 6.39
N ARG A 75 -4.36 -11.95 6.68
CA ARG A 75 -5.72 -11.75 6.16
C ARG A 75 -6.30 -10.34 6.39
N ASN A 76 -5.77 -9.59 7.37
CA ASN A 76 -6.16 -8.21 7.62
C ASN A 76 -5.64 -7.23 6.56
N TYR A 77 -4.75 -7.69 5.67
CA TYR A 77 -4.15 -6.95 4.57
C TYR A 77 -4.39 -7.68 3.24
N GLN A 78 -5.44 -8.50 3.15
CA GLN A 78 -5.75 -9.30 1.95
C GLN A 78 -7.12 -8.94 1.41
N ASP A 79 -7.14 -8.40 0.20
CA ASP A 79 -8.32 -7.90 -0.49
C ASP A 79 -8.40 -8.38 -1.96
N PHE A 80 -7.54 -9.35 -2.34
CA PHE A 80 -7.37 -9.88 -3.68
C PHE A 80 -6.75 -8.94 -4.73
N HIS A 81 -6.13 -7.83 -4.29
CA HIS A 81 -5.39 -6.90 -5.15
C HIS A 81 -3.86 -6.96 -4.94
N ASN A 82 -3.15 -5.95 -5.46
CA ASN A 82 -1.71 -5.88 -5.53
C ASN A 82 -1.12 -5.27 -4.24
N GLN A 83 -1.15 -6.04 -3.15
CA GLN A 83 -0.69 -5.58 -1.83
C GLN A 83 0.75 -5.04 -1.81
N PRO A 84 1.73 -5.64 -2.54
CA PRO A 84 3.06 -5.04 -2.67
C PRO A 84 3.05 -3.61 -3.23
N TYR A 85 2.18 -3.30 -4.19
CA TYR A 85 2.04 -1.94 -4.72
C TYR A 85 1.55 -0.95 -3.65
N HIS A 86 0.46 -1.28 -2.95
CA HIS A 86 -0.12 -0.42 -1.91
C HIS A 86 0.87 -0.16 -0.78
N PHE A 87 1.54 -1.21 -0.31
CA PHE A 87 2.55 -1.11 0.73
C PHE A 87 3.76 -0.27 0.25
N TRP A 88 4.35 -0.61 -0.89
CA TRP A 88 5.65 -0.05 -1.26
C TRP A 88 5.59 1.41 -1.68
N ALA A 89 4.49 1.86 -2.30
CA ALA A 89 4.30 3.26 -2.62
C ALA A 89 4.38 4.15 -1.36
N ASN A 90 3.81 3.68 -0.24
CA ASN A 90 3.87 4.36 1.05
C ASN A 90 5.27 4.27 1.70
N VAL A 91 5.94 3.13 1.61
CA VAL A 91 7.33 2.95 2.08
C VAL A 91 8.24 3.97 1.40
N ASN A 92 8.23 4.02 0.06
CA ASN A 92 9.16 4.88 -0.66
C ASN A 92 8.84 6.37 -0.48
N THR A 93 7.58 6.78 -0.59
CA THR A 93 7.19 8.18 -0.32
C THR A 93 7.71 8.67 1.03
N THR A 94 7.59 7.85 2.07
CA THR A 94 8.05 8.21 3.41
C THR A 94 9.57 8.09 3.58
N ALA A 95 10.20 7.04 3.05
CA ALA A 95 11.64 6.86 3.11
C ALA A 95 12.40 8.02 2.44
N GLN A 96 11.88 8.53 1.33
CA GLN A 96 12.47 9.67 0.61
C GLN A 96 12.14 11.01 1.28
N GLY A 97 10.88 11.19 1.72
CA GLY A 97 10.38 12.47 2.22
C GLY A 97 10.50 12.71 3.73
N GLY A 98 10.84 11.69 4.52
CA GLY A 98 10.79 11.74 5.99
C GLY A 98 9.41 12.19 6.49
N VAL A 99 9.38 13.13 7.43
CA VAL A 99 8.13 13.69 8.01
C VAL A 99 7.18 14.25 6.95
N LEU A 100 7.71 14.93 5.92
CA LEU A 100 6.88 15.45 4.83
C LEU A 100 6.31 14.30 3.97
N GLY A 101 7.14 13.28 3.70
CA GLY A 101 6.71 12.08 2.99
C GLY A 101 5.59 11.34 3.71
N GLU A 102 5.70 11.17 5.03
CA GLU A 102 4.64 10.58 5.84
C GLU A 102 3.35 11.40 5.78
N ALA A 103 3.43 12.73 5.91
CA ALA A 103 2.25 13.59 5.83
C ALA A 103 1.55 13.47 4.46
N ILE A 104 2.34 13.45 3.38
CA ILE A 104 1.82 13.22 2.02
C ILE A 104 1.20 11.82 1.91
N GLY A 105 1.87 10.80 2.43
CA GLY A 105 1.41 9.42 2.36
C GLY A 105 0.10 9.18 3.10
N ARG A 106 -0.02 9.73 4.32
CA ARG A 106 -1.29 9.71 5.09
C ARG A 106 -2.42 10.39 4.31
N PHE A 107 -2.17 11.59 3.81
CA PHE A 107 -3.17 12.34 3.06
C PHE A 107 -3.59 11.61 1.77
N ALA A 108 -2.63 11.05 1.03
CA ALA A 108 -2.90 10.28 -0.19
C ALA A 108 -3.68 9.00 0.11
N ASN A 109 -3.36 8.30 1.21
CA ASN A 109 -4.09 7.14 1.68
C ASN A 109 -5.53 7.50 2.08
N ASP A 110 -5.71 8.56 2.88
CA ASP A 110 -7.05 9.05 3.28
C ASP A 110 -7.89 9.44 2.06
N LEU A 111 -7.28 10.09 1.06
CA LEU A 111 -7.97 10.44 -0.18
C LEU A 111 -8.31 9.22 -1.03
N HIS A 112 -7.37 8.29 -1.23
CA HIS A 112 -7.58 7.11 -2.05
C HIS A 112 -8.67 6.23 -1.44
N GLU A 113 -8.54 5.90 -0.16
CA GLU A 113 -9.45 5.00 0.54
C GLU A 113 -10.79 5.64 0.88
N GLY A 114 -10.78 6.95 1.13
CA GLY A 114 -11.96 7.68 1.58
C GLY A 114 -12.74 8.35 0.47
N TRP A 115 -12.05 9.05 -0.43
CA TRP A 115 -12.65 10.11 -1.26
C TRP A 115 -12.42 9.91 -2.76
N ASP A 116 -11.84 8.79 -3.21
CA ASP A 116 -11.65 8.55 -4.64
C ASP A 116 -13.01 8.43 -5.34
N PRO A 117 -13.45 9.45 -6.09
CA PRO A 117 -14.79 9.44 -6.68
C PRO A 117 -14.88 8.44 -7.84
N SER A 118 -13.74 7.96 -8.36
CA SER A 118 -13.72 6.94 -9.42
C SER A 118 -14.21 5.59 -8.90
N GLU A 119 -14.05 5.31 -7.61
CA GLU A 119 -14.49 4.07 -6.95
C GLU A 119 -16.02 3.97 -6.87
N ALA A 120 -16.71 5.11 -6.83
CA ALA A 120 -18.18 5.15 -6.88
C ALA A 120 -18.73 4.64 -8.22
N LEU A 121 -17.92 4.66 -9.28
CA LEU A 121 -18.29 4.19 -10.62
C LEU A 121 -17.93 2.71 -10.87
N LYS A 122 -17.17 2.08 -9.96
CA LYS A 122 -16.72 0.69 -10.06
C LYS A 122 -17.68 -0.27 -9.36
N THR A 123 -17.75 -1.51 -9.84
CA THR A 123 -18.44 -2.58 -9.10
C THR A 123 -17.71 -2.89 -7.79
N LEU A 124 -18.37 -3.51 -6.82
CA LEU A 124 -17.75 -3.85 -5.53
C LEU A 124 -16.48 -4.71 -5.69
N GLN A 125 -16.41 -5.54 -6.72
CA GLN A 125 -15.26 -6.40 -7.03
C GLN A 125 -14.12 -5.67 -7.73
N GLU A 126 -14.39 -4.51 -8.33
CA GLU A 126 -13.40 -3.69 -9.03
C GLU A 126 -12.88 -2.55 -8.16
N ARG A 127 -13.50 -2.34 -6.99
CA ARG A 127 -13.07 -1.29 -6.08
C ARG A 127 -11.69 -1.63 -5.51
N GLY A 128 -10.77 -0.69 -5.66
CA GLY A 128 -9.42 -0.78 -5.13
C GLY A 128 -9.30 -0.07 -3.78
N THR A 129 -10.41 0.11 -3.07
CA THR A 129 -10.45 0.77 -1.75
C THR A 129 -10.94 -0.20 -0.70
N SER A 130 -10.19 -0.33 0.39
CA SER A 130 -10.43 -1.31 1.43
C SER A 130 -9.79 -0.91 2.76
N TRP A 131 -10.32 -1.43 3.87
CA TRP A 131 -9.65 -1.25 5.17
C TRP A 131 -8.31 -2.01 5.21
N GLU A 132 -8.23 -3.10 4.46
CA GLU A 132 -7.01 -3.88 4.25
C GLU A 132 -5.88 -3.00 3.69
N ASP A 133 -6.13 -2.30 2.58
CA ASP A 133 -5.16 -1.39 1.95
C ASP A 133 -4.84 -0.19 2.82
N TYR A 134 -5.86 0.39 3.47
CA TYR A 134 -5.66 1.52 4.38
C TYR A 134 -4.66 1.17 5.49
N PHE A 135 -4.87 0.03 6.17
CA PHE A 135 -4.02 -0.39 7.27
C PHE A 135 -2.66 -0.94 6.79
N LEU A 136 -2.59 -1.54 5.60
CA LEU A 136 -1.32 -1.91 4.99
C LEU A 136 -0.49 -0.68 4.63
N SER A 137 -1.12 0.36 4.10
CA SER A 137 -0.48 1.64 3.79
C SER A 137 0.14 2.26 5.04
N LEU A 138 -0.55 2.22 6.19
CA LEU A 138 0.01 2.67 7.46
C LEU A 138 1.28 1.91 7.87
N LYS A 139 1.35 0.59 7.59
CA LYS A 139 2.58 -0.19 7.78
C LYS A 139 3.68 0.22 6.82
N GLY A 140 3.34 0.58 5.59
CA GLY A 140 4.29 1.14 4.64
C GLY A 140 4.91 2.45 5.14
N LEU A 141 4.08 3.36 5.65
CA LEU A 141 4.55 4.62 6.24
C LEU A 141 5.47 4.38 7.45
N GLU A 142 5.09 3.47 8.35
CA GLU A 142 5.89 3.07 9.52
C GLU A 142 7.28 2.58 9.10
N MET A 143 7.34 1.61 8.18
CA MET A 143 8.61 1.08 7.67
C MET A 143 9.44 2.18 7.01
N GLY A 144 8.82 3.04 6.18
CA GLY A 144 9.50 4.15 5.53
C GLY A 144 10.19 5.10 6.52
N GLN A 145 9.54 5.43 7.65
CA GLN A 145 10.16 6.23 8.71
C GLN A 145 11.35 5.50 9.36
N MET A 146 11.22 4.20 9.60
CA MET A 146 12.30 3.41 10.19
C MET A 146 13.51 3.31 9.25
N LEU A 147 13.30 3.15 7.95
CA LEU A 147 14.38 3.17 6.94
C LEU A 147 15.05 4.55 6.90
N ARG A 148 14.26 5.63 6.85
CA ARG A 148 14.79 7.01 6.79
C ARG A 148 15.60 7.40 8.03
N SER A 149 15.12 7.01 9.21
CA SER A 149 15.81 7.30 10.48
C SER A 149 17.02 6.40 10.73
N GLY A 150 17.20 5.34 9.92
CA GLY A 150 18.22 4.32 10.14
C GLY A 150 17.89 3.36 11.30
N ALA A 151 16.68 3.42 11.86
CA ALA A 151 16.20 2.47 12.86
C ALA A 151 15.97 1.07 12.27
N LEU A 152 15.79 0.97 10.95
CA LEU A 152 15.71 -0.27 10.20
C LEU A 152 16.76 -0.27 9.09
N THR A 153 17.68 -1.24 9.13
CA THR A 153 18.70 -1.41 8.10
C THR A 153 18.21 -2.28 6.95
N VAL A 154 18.96 -2.30 5.83
CA VAL A 154 18.70 -3.16 4.67
C VAL A 154 18.55 -4.63 5.08
N ASP A 155 19.48 -5.15 5.88
CA ASP A 155 19.49 -6.57 6.30
C ASP A 155 18.32 -6.92 7.24
N GLN A 156 17.77 -5.94 7.96
CA GLN A 156 16.68 -6.15 8.91
C GLN A 156 15.29 -6.03 8.25
N ALA A 157 15.18 -5.27 7.17
CA ALA A 157 13.91 -4.94 6.54
C ALA A 157 13.13 -6.17 6.04
N GLY A 158 13.80 -7.20 5.52
CA GLY A 158 13.14 -8.46 5.15
C GLY A 158 12.46 -9.14 6.35
N SER A 159 13.17 -9.25 7.48
CA SER A 159 12.62 -9.82 8.71
C SER A 159 11.51 -8.95 9.31
N TRP A 160 11.63 -7.63 9.18
CA TRP A 160 10.60 -6.68 9.60
C TRP A 160 9.32 -6.89 8.80
N MET A 161 9.42 -7.00 7.46
CA MET A 161 8.27 -7.26 6.58
C MET A 161 7.61 -8.59 6.94
N GLN A 162 8.40 -9.66 7.07
CA GLN A 162 7.87 -10.97 7.47
C GLN A 162 7.10 -10.91 8.78
N THR A 163 7.62 -10.19 9.78
CA THR A 163 7.02 -10.13 11.11
C THR A 163 5.77 -9.25 11.13
N ASN A 164 5.86 -8.04 10.57
CA ASN A 164 4.81 -7.02 10.71
C ASN A 164 3.67 -7.21 9.71
N LEU A 165 3.95 -7.73 8.51
CA LEU A 165 2.93 -7.93 7.49
C LEU A 165 2.20 -9.27 7.65
N ASN A 166 2.74 -10.21 8.44
CA ASN A 166 2.01 -11.39 8.92
C ASN A 166 1.28 -11.17 10.25
N ALA A 167 1.57 -10.09 10.97
CA ALA A 167 0.86 -9.74 12.19
C ALA A 167 -0.54 -9.20 11.86
N PRO A 168 -1.54 -9.43 12.72
CA PRO A 168 -2.83 -8.77 12.59
C PRO A 168 -2.70 -7.25 12.67
N ALA A 169 -3.57 -6.51 11.96
CA ALA A 169 -3.58 -5.05 11.96
C ALA A 169 -3.97 -4.42 13.32
N GLY A 170 -4.56 -5.22 14.22
CA GLY A 170 -4.86 -4.85 15.60
C GLY A 170 -6.26 -4.27 15.81
N PRO A 171 -6.59 -3.84 17.05
CA PRO A 171 -7.96 -3.52 17.44
C PRO A 171 -8.61 -2.38 16.66
N ALA A 172 -7.81 -1.43 16.17
CA ALA A 172 -8.31 -0.34 15.34
C ALA A 172 -8.89 -0.88 14.03
N TYR A 173 -8.19 -1.78 13.34
CA TYR A 173 -8.69 -2.43 12.14
C TYR A 173 -10.00 -3.19 12.43
N ASP A 174 -10.04 -3.96 13.52
CA ASP A 174 -11.23 -4.74 13.87
C ASP A 174 -12.44 -3.82 14.13
N PHE A 175 -12.23 -2.70 14.82
CA PHE A 175 -13.25 -1.67 15.02
C PHE A 175 -13.74 -1.12 13.69
N TRP A 176 -12.84 -0.63 12.82
CA TRP A 176 -13.25 -0.03 11.55
C TRP A 176 -13.91 -1.02 10.60
N LYS A 177 -13.39 -2.24 10.49
CA LYS A 177 -14.02 -3.30 9.69
C LYS A 177 -15.40 -3.69 10.23
N SER A 178 -15.63 -3.61 11.54
CA SER A 178 -16.96 -3.82 12.12
C SER A 178 -17.98 -2.74 11.73
N THR A 179 -17.52 -1.56 11.32
CA THR A 179 -18.39 -0.47 10.84
C THR A 179 -18.77 -0.57 9.36
N GLY A 180 -18.20 -1.54 8.62
CA GLY A 180 -18.49 -1.79 7.21
C GLY A 180 -17.23 -1.92 6.34
N THR A 181 -17.40 -2.31 5.08
CA THR A 181 -16.30 -2.64 4.14
C THR A 181 -15.77 -1.45 3.34
N GLY A 182 -16.07 -0.21 3.73
CA GLY A 182 -15.55 0.97 3.05
C GLY A 182 -15.74 2.22 3.88
N TRP A 183 -14.85 3.20 3.66
CA TRP A 183 -14.95 4.55 4.20
C TRP A 183 -16.18 5.30 3.68
N TRP A 184 -16.75 4.92 2.54
CA TRP A 184 -17.92 5.60 2.01
C TRP A 184 -19.16 5.32 2.88
N PRO A 185 -19.88 6.37 3.33
CA PRO A 185 -20.93 6.27 4.32
C PRO A 185 -22.20 5.60 3.78
N SER A 186 -22.20 4.29 3.53
CA SER A 186 -23.48 3.58 3.40
C SER A 186 -24.26 3.68 4.72
N VAL A 187 -23.60 3.79 5.88
CA VAL A 187 -24.29 3.97 7.17
C VAL A 187 -24.66 5.44 7.42
N TRP A 188 -23.74 6.40 7.24
CA TRP A 188 -24.05 7.81 7.52
C TRP A 188 -24.91 8.51 6.45
N MET A 189 -24.84 8.08 5.19
CA MET A 189 -25.64 8.65 4.11
C MET A 189 -27.05 8.03 4.09
N GLN A 190 -27.20 6.77 4.49
CA GLN A 190 -28.53 6.17 4.72
C GLN A 190 -29.25 6.85 5.89
N HIS A 191 -28.55 7.09 7.01
CA HIS A 191 -29.09 7.90 8.11
C HIS A 191 -29.41 9.35 7.70
N ALA A 192 -28.60 9.97 6.85
CA ALA A 192 -28.90 11.31 6.31
C ALA A 192 -30.12 11.29 5.37
N VAL A 193 -30.24 10.29 4.49
CA VAL A 193 -31.40 10.13 3.59
C VAL A 193 -32.68 9.82 4.36
N ASP A 194 -32.60 9.05 5.45
CA ASP A 194 -33.72 8.72 6.32
C ASP A 194 -34.14 9.91 7.22
N LEU A 195 -33.26 10.89 7.43
CA LEU A 195 -33.60 12.17 8.10
C LEU A 195 -34.33 13.16 7.17
N PHE A 196 -34.34 12.93 5.85
CA PHE A 196 -34.99 13.77 4.84
C PHE A 196 -36.19 13.09 4.14
N ARG A 197 -36.68 11.97 4.67
CA ARG A 197 -37.93 11.30 4.28
C ARG A 197 -38.94 11.35 5.42
#